data_AF-A0A920VZ56-F1
#
_entry.id   AF-A0A920VZ56-F1
#
_cell.length_a   1.000
_cell.length_b   1.000
_cell.length_c   1.000
_cell.angle_alpha   90.00
_cell.angle_beta   90.00
_cell.angle_gamma   90.00
#
_symmetry.space_group_name_H-M   'P 1'
#
loop_
_entity.id
_entity.type
_entity.pdbx_description
1 polymer ?
#
loop_
_entity_poly.entity_id
_entity_poly.type
_entity_poly.pdbx_seq_one_letter_code
_entity_poly.pdbx_strand_id
1 'polypeptide(L)'
;MLTRGGGLGLSTLSAVSLGVGLCLGLAGSPHLLMRFFTVKDKAAARVSAGVALGAISYVNLLIFFVIGVGAVALVKGNDVYLDASGGVIGGNNMVSIHLADAVGGEVFLGIIAAVAFATILAVVAGLMLASVTALTHDLYSNVIKTGELDQDRQIRLSKYAAVGLGIIVAILGIAFERQNIAYLVSLTLAIGASTNFPLLILSMYWRGLTTKGAVAGGIVGLVTAIMLMVLGPAVWVDVFGNDQPIFPQAYPALYSVTLAFITMWVVSVMDSSEQGVQDRNNFQVMEDS
;
A
#
# COMPACT_ATOMS: atom_id res chain seq x y z
N MET A 1 14.29 20.37 22.06
CA MET A 1 13.48 19.19 22.44
C MET A 1 12.13 19.08 21.71
N LEU A 2 11.93 19.73 20.54
CA LEU A 2 10.68 19.67 19.75
C LEU A 2 10.87 19.18 18.30
N THR A 3 12.04 18.64 17.95
CA THR A 3 12.38 18.21 16.57
C THR A 3 12.29 16.69 16.36
N ARG A 4 11.88 15.92 17.37
CA ARG A 4 11.60 14.49 17.23
C ARG A 4 10.10 14.30 17.21
N GLY A 5 9.55 14.02 16.03
CA GLY A 5 8.14 13.72 15.83
C GLY A 5 7.70 12.62 16.81
N GLY A 6 6.57 12.86 17.47
CA GLY A 6 6.09 12.12 18.64
C GLY A 6 6.30 10.61 18.56
N GLY A 7 6.95 10.07 19.60
CA GLY A 7 6.96 8.64 19.94
C GLY A 7 7.70 7.67 18.99
N LEU A 8 7.95 8.04 17.72
CA LEU A 8 8.43 7.11 16.70
C LEU A 8 9.92 7.26 16.35
N GLY A 9 10.64 8.25 16.90
CA GLY A 9 12.07 8.43 16.64
C GLY A 9 12.42 8.76 15.18
N LEU A 10 11.42 9.10 14.35
CA LEU A 10 11.58 9.39 12.93
C LEU A 10 12.12 10.81 12.69
N SER A 11 12.97 10.96 11.68
CA SER A 11 13.34 12.29 11.17
C SER A 11 12.08 13.01 10.64
N THR A 12 11.99 14.34 10.78
CA THR A 12 10.82 15.13 10.32
C THR A 12 10.50 14.87 8.85
N LEU A 13 11.53 14.63 8.04
CA LEU A 13 11.41 14.27 6.62
C LEU A 13 10.76 12.90 6.42
N SER A 14 11.11 11.91 7.24
CA SER A 14 10.53 10.57 7.21
C SER A 14 9.05 10.58 7.60
N ALA A 15 8.66 11.42 8.58
CA ALA A 15 7.26 11.58 8.98
C ALA A 15 6.42 12.26 7.88
N VAL A 16 6.95 13.31 7.24
CA VAL A 16 6.30 13.94 6.08
C VAL A 16 6.20 12.98 4.90
N SER A 17 7.28 12.23 4.61
CA SER A 17 7.27 11.22 3.54
C SER A 17 6.27 10.11 3.80
N LEU A 18 6.10 9.68 5.06
CA LEU A 18 5.06 8.72 5.43
C LEU A 18 3.65 9.32 5.22
N GLY A 19 3.41 10.55 5.70
CA GLY A 19 2.11 11.21 5.51
C GLY A 19 1.75 11.38 4.04
N VAL A 20 2.71 11.83 3.22
CA VAL A 20 2.55 11.96 1.77
C VAL A 20 2.34 10.58 1.14
N GLY A 21 3.16 9.59 1.47
CA GLY A 21 3.01 8.23 0.93
C GLY A 21 1.66 7.60 1.23
N LEU A 22 1.13 7.79 2.44
CA LEU A 22 -0.20 7.29 2.81
C LEU A 22 -1.32 8.02 2.05
N CYS A 23 -1.28 9.36 2.00
CA CYS A 23 -2.28 10.15 1.29
C CYS A 23 -2.29 9.85 -0.22
N LEU A 24 -1.10 9.84 -0.83
CA LEU A 24 -0.93 9.58 -2.26
C LEU A 24 -1.21 8.12 -2.62
N GLY A 25 -0.87 7.17 -1.74
CA GLY A 25 -1.11 5.74 -1.96
C GLY A 25 -2.58 5.37 -1.93
N LEU A 26 -3.34 5.98 -1.01
CA LEU A 26 -4.81 5.85 -0.98
C LEU A 26 -5.44 6.48 -2.22
N ALA A 27 -4.99 7.67 -2.63
CA ALA A 27 -5.50 8.34 -3.82
C ALA A 27 -5.17 7.57 -5.12
N GLY A 28 -3.98 6.95 -5.19
CA GLY A 28 -3.50 6.21 -6.35
C GLY A 28 -4.05 4.79 -6.47
N SER A 29 -4.89 4.33 -5.55
CA SER A 29 -5.39 2.96 -5.50
C SER A 29 -6.54 2.74 -6.50
N PRO A 30 -6.33 2.03 -7.64
CA PRO A 30 -7.33 1.93 -8.71
C PRO A 30 -8.63 1.26 -8.26
N HIS A 31 -8.52 0.33 -7.31
CA HIS A 31 -9.65 -0.37 -6.71
C HIS A 31 -10.61 0.58 -5.95
N LEU A 32 -10.11 1.69 -5.40
CA LEU A 32 -10.94 2.73 -4.78
C LEU A 32 -11.52 3.68 -5.83
N LEU A 33 -10.72 4.06 -6.83
CA LEU A 33 -11.14 4.96 -7.91
C LEU A 33 -12.29 4.36 -8.75
N MET A 34 -12.20 3.07 -9.09
CA MET A 34 -13.25 2.37 -9.84
C MET A 34 -14.60 2.37 -9.12
N ARG A 35 -14.62 2.40 -7.78
CA ARG A 35 -15.87 2.53 -7.02
C ARG A 35 -16.43 3.95 -7.10
N PHE A 36 -15.60 4.98 -7.08
CA PHE A 36 -16.06 6.37 -7.22
C PHE A 36 -16.61 6.69 -8.61
N PHE A 37 -16.10 6.05 -9.67
CA PHE A 37 -16.59 6.25 -11.04
C PHE A 37 -17.99 5.68 -11.30
N THR A 38 -18.55 4.88 -10.39
CA THR A 38 -19.94 4.40 -10.50
C THR A 38 -20.98 5.41 -10.00
N VAL A 39 -20.56 6.52 -9.39
CA VAL A 39 -21.45 7.56 -8.87
C VAL A 39 -21.74 8.59 -9.97
N LYS A 40 -23.03 8.79 -10.28
CA LYS A 40 -23.49 9.66 -11.38
C LYS A 40 -23.22 11.15 -11.17
N ASP A 41 -22.87 11.59 -9.96
CA ASP A 41 -22.76 13.00 -9.59
C ASP A 41 -21.43 13.32 -8.86
N LYS A 42 -20.71 14.34 -9.35
CA LYS A 42 -19.45 14.84 -8.78
C LYS A 42 -19.63 15.29 -7.31
N ALA A 43 -20.79 15.83 -6.95
CA ALA A 43 -21.07 16.26 -5.58
C ALA A 43 -21.24 15.05 -4.64
N ALA A 44 -21.98 14.03 -5.08
CA ALA A 44 -22.21 12.80 -4.32
C ALA A 44 -20.92 11.99 -4.14
N ALA A 45 -20.04 11.96 -5.14
CA ALA A 45 -18.73 11.31 -5.04
C ALA A 45 -17.84 11.94 -3.95
N ARG A 46 -17.81 13.28 -3.84
CA ARG A 46 -17.06 13.98 -2.77
C ARG A 46 -17.62 13.71 -1.38
N VAL A 47 -18.95 13.68 -1.24
CA VAL A 47 -19.60 13.36 0.03
C VAL A 47 -19.31 11.92 0.43
N SER A 48 -19.39 10.97 -0.51
CA SER A 48 -19.07 9.56 -0.26
C SER A 48 -17.60 9.38 0.16
N ALA A 49 -16.67 10.07 -0.52
CA ALA A 49 -15.26 10.09 -0.14
C ALA A 49 -15.04 10.69 1.25
N GLY A 50 -15.71 11.79 1.57
CA GLY A 50 -15.65 12.43 2.88
C GLY A 50 -16.20 11.55 4.00
N VAL A 51 -17.31 10.86 3.78
CA VAL A 51 -17.88 9.90 4.74
C VAL A 51 -16.95 8.69 4.92
N ALA A 52 -16.39 8.15 3.84
CA ALA A 52 -15.45 7.04 3.91
C ALA A 52 -14.16 7.43 4.69
N LEU A 53 -13.56 8.57 4.35
CA LEU A 53 -12.38 9.09 5.07
C LEU A 53 -12.72 9.41 6.53
N GLY A 54 -13.90 9.96 6.79
CA GLY A 54 -14.39 10.23 8.15
C GLY A 54 -14.55 8.95 8.97
N ALA A 55 -15.15 7.91 8.39
CA ALA A 55 -15.31 6.62 9.06
C ALA A 55 -13.96 5.95 9.33
N ILE A 56 -13.04 5.95 8.36
CA ILE A 56 -11.68 5.40 8.53
C ILE A 56 -10.94 6.17 9.63
N SER A 57 -11.00 7.50 9.60
CA SER A 57 -10.33 8.36 10.59
C SER A 57 -10.91 8.15 11.98
N TYR A 58 -12.24 8.04 12.08
CA TYR A 58 -12.92 7.79 13.35
C TYR A 58 -12.51 6.46 13.97
N VAL A 59 -12.51 5.38 13.18
CA VAL A 59 -12.09 4.05 13.65
C VAL A 59 -10.61 4.05 14.05
N ASN A 60 -9.72 4.64 13.24
CA ASN A 60 -8.29 4.73 13.56
C ASN A 60 -8.04 5.56 14.83
N LEU A 61 -8.78 6.65 15.03
CA LEU A 61 -8.66 7.48 16.23
C LEU A 61 -9.13 6.73 17.48
N LEU A 62 -10.23 5.99 17.39
CA LEU A 62 -10.70 5.13 18.48
C LEU A 62 -9.67 4.07 18.84
N ILE A 63 -9.12 3.37 17.83
CA ILE A 63 -8.08 2.35 18.03
C ILE A 63 -6.85 2.99 18.68
N PHE A 64 -6.41 4.15 18.19
CA PHE A 64 -5.25 4.85 18.75
C PHE A 64 -5.46 5.26 20.21
N PHE A 65 -6.65 5.77 20.56
CA PHE A 65 -6.94 6.17 21.93
C PHE A 65 -7.08 4.96 22.86
N VAL A 66 -7.86 3.95 22.46
CA VAL A 66 -8.13 2.77 23.29
C VAL A 66 -6.88 1.90 23.43
N ILE A 67 -6.22 1.55 22.31
CA ILE A 67 -5.04 0.69 22.35
C ILE A 67 -3.81 1.47 22.80
N GLY A 68 -3.60 2.70 22.32
CA GLY A 68 -2.43 3.50 22.68
C GLY A 68 -2.40 3.88 24.16
N VAL A 69 -3.50 4.43 24.69
CA VAL A 69 -3.58 4.79 26.12
C VAL A 69 -3.66 3.53 26.99
N GLY A 70 -4.45 2.53 26.57
CA GLY A 70 -4.58 1.27 27.29
C GLY A 70 -3.26 0.51 27.42
N ALA A 71 -2.46 0.46 26.35
CA ALA A 71 -1.15 -0.17 26.37
C ALA A 71 -0.18 0.53 27.32
N VAL A 72 -0.15 1.87 27.34
CA VAL A 72 0.71 2.62 28.26
C VAL A 72 0.27 2.44 29.71
N ALA A 73 -1.03 2.36 29.97
CA ALA A 73 -1.57 2.22 31.33
C ALA A 73 -1.45 0.79 31.89
N LEU A 74 -1.70 -0.24 31.07
CA LEU A 74 -1.87 -1.62 31.54
C LEU A 74 -0.73 -2.56 31.12
N VAL A 75 -0.09 -2.32 29.98
CA VAL A 75 0.96 -3.21 29.44
C VAL A 75 2.36 -2.73 29.87
N LYS A 76 2.62 -1.42 29.84
CA LYS A 76 3.93 -0.86 30.29
C LYS A 76 4.16 -0.90 31.80
N GLY A 77 3.12 -1.11 32.60
CA GLY A 77 3.20 -1.16 34.07
C GLY A 77 3.28 -2.58 34.64
N ASN A 78 3.28 -3.63 33.82
CA ASN A 78 3.20 -5.01 34.26
C ASN A 78 4.32 -5.86 33.65
N ASP A 79 5.19 -6.41 34.51
CA ASP A 79 6.36 -7.20 34.11
C ASP A 79 6.00 -8.51 33.38
N VAL A 80 4.74 -8.95 33.45
CA VAL A 80 4.26 -10.17 32.77
C VAL A 80 4.29 -10.03 31.24
N TYR A 81 4.15 -8.81 30.70
CA TYR A 81 4.08 -8.56 29.26
C TYR A 81 5.37 -7.93 28.69
N LEU A 82 6.37 -7.74 29.54
CA LEU A 82 7.65 -7.13 29.21
C LEU A 82 8.74 -8.20 29.25
N ASP A 83 9.58 -8.23 28.23
CA ASP A 83 10.79 -9.04 28.19
C ASP A 83 11.85 -8.44 29.12
N ALA A 84 12.93 -9.18 29.41
CA ALA A 84 14.03 -8.78 30.29
C ALA A 84 14.72 -7.45 29.87
N SER A 85 14.50 -7.00 28.63
CA SER A 85 14.98 -5.72 28.07
C SER A 85 13.97 -4.56 28.19
N GLY A 86 12.81 -4.76 28.82
CA GLY A 86 11.72 -3.78 28.91
C GLY A 86 10.92 -3.59 27.60
N GLY A 87 11.09 -4.49 26.63
CA GLY A 87 10.33 -4.52 25.37
C GLY A 87 9.10 -5.43 25.48
N VAL A 88 8.06 -5.19 24.68
CA VAL A 88 6.83 -6.02 24.71
C VAL A 88 7.12 -7.41 24.13
N ILE A 89 6.71 -8.46 24.84
CA ILE A 89 6.91 -9.85 24.41
C ILE A 89 6.16 -10.10 23.08
N GLY A 90 6.88 -10.54 22.05
CA GLY A 90 6.33 -10.73 20.69
C GLY A 90 6.29 -9.45 19.83
N GLY A 91 6.87 -8.35 20.31
CA GLY A 91 7.07 -7.12 19.54
C GLY A 91 5.87 -6.18 19.51
N ASN A 92 6.02 -5.06 18.79
CA ASN A 92 5.04 -3.96 18.80
C ASN A 92 3.65 -4.36 18.25
N ASN A 93 3.56 -5.40 17.43
CA ASN A 93 2.29 -5.88 16.88
C ASN A 93 1.44 -6.62 17.91
N MET A 94 2.06 -7.17 18.97
CA MET A 94 1.38 -7.95 20.01
C MET A 94 0.72 -7.11 21.10
N VAL A 95 1.02 -5.80 21.13
CA VAL A 95 0.49 -4.85 22.12
C VAL A 95 -1.05 -4.90 22.21
N SER A 96 -1.73 -4.99 21.07
CA SER A 96 -3.18 -5.03 21.00
C SER A 96 -3.78 -6.29 21.63
N ILE A 97 -3.10 -7.44 21.47
CA ILE A 97 -3.55 -8.73 21.98
C ILE A 97 -3.25 -8.85 23.47
N HIS A 98 -2.06 -8.42 23.91
CA HIS A 98 -1.72 -8.34 25.33
C HIS A 98 -2.62 -7.37 26.10
N LEU A 99 -3.06 -6.28 25.47
CA LEU A 99 -4.03 -5.39 26.08
C LEU A 99 -5.40 -6.07 26.25
N ALA A 100 -5.82 -6.91 25.29
CA ALA A 100 -7.06 -7.67 25.43
C ALA A 100 -6.98 -8.64 26.62
N ASP A 101 -5.85 -9.31 26.80
CA ASP A 101 -5.60 -10.17 27.96
C ASP A 101 -5.62 -9.38 29.28
N ALA A 102 -4.93 -8.24 29.32
CA ALA A 102 -4.89 -7.39 30.51
C ALA A 102 -6.25 -6.81 30.91
N VAL A 103 -7.15 -6.55 29.95
CA VAL A 103 -8.47 -5.95 30.19
C VAL A 103 -9.54 -6.99 30.51
N GLY A 104 -9.52 -8.15 29.85
CA GLY A 104 -10.63 -9.12 29.90
C GLY A 104 -10.21 -10.58 30.02
N GLY A 105 -8.93 -10.86 30.29
CA GLY A 105 -8.37 -12.19 30.47
C GLY A 105 -8.49 -13.09 29.23
N GLU A 106 -8.34 -14.39 29.45
CA GLU A 106 -8.30 -15.42 28.39
C GLU A 106 -9.51 -15.40 27.45
N VAL A 107 -10.70 -15.09 27.99
CA VAL A 107 -11.95 -15.04 27.20
C VAL A 107 -11.92 -13.88 26.22
N PHE A 108 -11.50 -12.69 26.65
CA PHE A 108 -11.45 -11.51 25.79
C PHE A 108 -10.29 -11.61 24.79
N LEU A 109 -9.14 -12.16 25.21
CA LEU A 109 -8.05 -12.54 24.31
C LEU A 109 -8.56 -13.46 23.19
N GLY A 110 -9.27 -14.54 23.54
CA GLY A 110 -9.82 -15.49 22.58
C GLY A 110 -10.79 -14.84 21.57
N ILE A 111 -11.66 -13.95 22.03
CA ILE A 111 -12.58 -13.21 21.15
C ILE A 111 -11.80 -12.30 20.19
N ILE A 112 -10.85 -11.51 20.69
CA ILE A 112 -10.06 -10.59 19.86
C ILE A 112 -9.20 -11.36 18.86
N ALA A 113 -8.59 -12.47 19.27
CA ALA A 113 -7.84 -13.35 18.38
C ALA A 113 -8.73 -13.95 17.27
N ALA A 114 -9.95 -14.40 17.61
CA ALA A 114 -10.90 -14.93 16.62
C ALA A 114 -11.35 -13.85 15.62
N VAL A 115 -11.63 -12.63 16.09
CA VAL A 115 -12.01 -11.49 15.23
C VAL A 115 -10.83 -11.08 14.33
N ALA A 116 -9.62 -11.00 14.87
CA ALA A 116 -8.41 -10.71 14.09
C ALA A 116 -8.20 -11.77 12.99
N PHE A 117 -8.33 -13.06 13.34
CA PHE A 117 -8.19 -14.14 12.37
C PHE A 117 -9.26 -14.09 11.27
N ALA A 118 -10.53 -13.91 11.66
CA ALA A 118 -11.65 -13.81 10.72
C ALA A 118 -11.50 -12.61 9.75
N THR A 119 -11.08 -11.46 10.27
CA THR A 119 -10.87 -10.25 9.45
C THR A 119 -9.68 -10.40 8.49
N ILE A 120 -8.58 -10.99 8.92
CA ILE A 120 -7.43 -11.27 8.05
C ILE A 120 -7.83 -12.20 6.92
N LEU A 121 -8.51 -13.32 7.22
CA LEU A 121 -8.95 -14.27 6.20
C LEU A 121 -9.92 -13.63 5.19
N ALA A 122 -10.86 -12.81 5.67
CA ALA A 122 -11.81 -12.11 4.81
C ALA A 122 -11.09 -11.14 3.84
N VAL A 123 -10.15 -10.34 4.34
CA VAL A 123 -9.40 -9.38 3.52
C VAL A 123 -8.46 -10.08 2.55
N VAL A 124 -7.74 -11.11 3.01
CA VAL A 124 -6.82 -11.88 2.16
C VAL A 124 -7.58 -12.54 1.01
N ALA A 125 -8.71 -13.19 1.28
CA ALA A 125 -9.53 -13.80 0.24
C ALA A 125 -10.00 -12.77 -0.80
N GLY A 126 -10.44 -11.60 -0.35
CA GLY A 126 -10.89 -10.51 -1.23
C GLY A 126 -9.76 -9.97 -2.13
N LEU A 127 -8.61 -9.66 -1.56
CA LEU A 127 -7.45 -9.14 -2.32
C LEU A 127 -6.87 -10.21 -3.25
N MET A 128 -6.81 -11.46 -2.82
CA MET A 128 -6.31 -12.58 -3.62
C MET A 128 -7.16 -12.78 -4.88
N LEU A 129 -8.49 -12.76 -4.76
CA LEU A 129 -9.39 -12.87 -5.92
C LEU A 129 -9.20 -11.70 -6.89
N ALA A 130 -9.05 -10.47 -6.38
CA ALA A 130 -8.78 -9.30 -7.22
C ALA A 130 -7.44 -9.43 -7.96
N SER A 131 -6.38 -9.85 -7.28
CA SER A 131 -5.05 -10.05 -7.88
C SER A 131 -5.02 -11.16 -8.92
N VAL A 132 -5.68 -12.30 -8.66
CA VAL A 132 -5.77 -13.42 -9.61
C VAL A 132 -6.56 -13.02 -10.84
N THR A 133 -7.62 -12.23 -10.66
CA THR A 133 -8.42 -11.71 -11.78
C THR A 133 -7.57 -10.77 -12.64
N ALA A 134 -6.83 -9.84 -12.03
CA ALA A 134 -5.91 -8.96 -12.76
C ALA A 134 -4.82 -9.74 -13.50
N LEU A 135 -4.20 -10.75 -12.87
CA LEU A 135 -3.21 -11.62 -13.52
C LEU A 135 -3.78 -12.40 -14.70
N THR A 136 -5.02 -12.88 -14.60
CA THR A 136 -5.62 -13.73 -15.64
C THR A 136 -6.25 -12.90 -16.77
N HIS A 137 -6.93 -11.80 -16.45
CA HIS A 137 -7.58 -10.93 -17.42
C HIS A 137 -6.62 -9.88 -18.00
N ASP A 138 -5.89 -9.15 -17.16
CA ASP A 138 -5.06 -8.03 -17.62
C ASP A 138 -3.74 -8.52 -18.21
N LEU A 139 -3.10 -9.53 -17.60
CA LEU A 139 -1.81 -10.04 -18.08
C LEU A 139 -1.97 -11.18 -19.09
N TYR A 140 -2.76 -12.22 -18.77
CA TYR A 140 -2.80 -13.39 -19.65
C TYR A 140 -3.71 -13.21 -20.88
N SER A 141 -4.91 -12.67 -20.71
CA SER A 141 -5.86 -12.48 -21.82
C SER A 141 -5.50 -11.31 -22.74
N ASN A 142 -4.99 -10.20 -22.20
CA ASN A 142 -4.70 -9.02 -23.02
C ASN A 142 -3.25 -8.95 -23.54
N VAL A 143 -2.27 -9.49 -22.81
CA VAL A 143 -0.84 -9.36 -23.19
C VAL A 143 -0.24 -10.64 -23.77
N ILE A 144 -0.58 -11.83 -23.22
CA ILE A 144 0.10 -13.08 -23.61
C ILE A 144 -0.64 -13.84 -24.72
N LYS A 145 -1.98 -13.81 -24.75
CA LYS A 145 -2.75 -14.55 -25.75
C LYS A 145 -3.91 -13.73 -26.30
N THR A 146 -3.71 -13.11 -27.47
CA THR A 146 -4.74 -12.42 -28.24
C THR A 146 -5.70 -13.43 -28.88
N GLY A 147 -6.71 -13.89 -28.13
CA GLY A 147 -7.75 -14.78 -28.64
C GLY A 147 -8.67 -15.32 -27.53
N GLU A 148 -9.90 -15.70 -27.89
CA GLU A 148 -10.88 -16.23 -26.94
C GLU A 148 -10.34 -17.46 -26.21
N LEU A 149 -10.20 -17.34 -24.89
CA LEU A 149 -9.87 -18.46 -24.03
C LEU A 149 -11.14 -19.24 -23.73
N ASP A 150 -11.08 -20.55 -23.99
CA ASP A 150 -12.08 -21.50 -23.54
C ASP A 150 -12.30 -21.35 -22.02
N GLN A 151 -13.57 -21.22 -21.62
CA GLN A 151 -13.99 -20.82 -20.26
C GLN A 151 -13.44 -21.80 -19.20
N ASP A 152 -13.38 -23.09 -19.53
CA ASP A 152 -12.82 -24.15 -18.67
C ASP A 152 -11.31 -24.05 -18.48
N ARG A 153 -10.60 -23.52 -19.46
CA ARG A 153 -9.15 -23.32 -19.40
C ARG A 153 -8.82 -22.06 -18.63
N GLN A 154 -9.65 -21.03 -18.72
CA GLN A 154 -9.55 -19.80 -17.96
C GLN A 154 -9.71 -20.07 -16.45
N ILE A 155 -10.74 -20.82 -16.04
CA ILE A 155 -10.95 -21.17 -14.63
C ILE A 155 -9.76 -21.96 -14.06
N ARG A 156 -9.21 -22.90 -14.83
CA ARG A 156 -8.03 -23.66 -14.41
C ARG A 156 -6.80 -22.78 -14.24
N LEU A 157 -6.55 -21.85 -15.18
CA LEU A 157 -5.44 -20.92 -15.08
C LEU A 157 -5.57 -20.01 -13.86
N SER A 158 -6.76 -19.47 -13.60
CA SER A 158 -7.01 -18.66 -12.40
C SER A 158 -6.74 -19.44 -11.12
N LYS A 159 -7.10 -20.73 -11.05
CA LYS A 159 -6.80 -21.60 -9.90
C LYS A 159 -5.29 -21.79 -9.70
N TYR A 160 -4.53 -22.05 -10.77
CA TYR A 160 -3.07 -22.19 -10.67
C TYR A 160 -2.40 -20.86 -10.29
N ALA A 161 -2.85 -19.74 -10.85
CA ALA A 161 -2.37 -18.41 -10.49
C ALA A 161 -2.67 -18.10 -9.01
N ALA A 162 -3.85 -18.48 -8.51
CA ALA A 162 -4.21 -18.33 -7.10
C ALA A 162 -3.25 -19.11 -6.19
N VAL A 163 -3.01 -20.40 -6.48
CA VAL A 163 -2.09 -21.22 -5.69
C VAL A 163 -0.67 -20.66 -5.73
N GLY A 164 -0.16 -20.30 -6.91
CA GLY A 164 1.18 -19.73 -7.06
C GLY A 164 1.35 -18.42 -6.30
N LEU A 165 0.39 -17.49 -6.44
CA LEU A 165 0.40 -16.23 -5.72
C LEU A 165 0.28 -16.44 -4.20
N GLY A 166 -0.56 -17.38 -3.76
CA GLY A 166 -0.73 -17.73 -2.35
C GLY A 166 0.56 -18.24 -1.70
N ILE A 167 1.32 -19.10 -2.40
CA ILE A 167 2.62 -19.59 -1.93
C ILE A 167 3.62 -18.42 -1.79
N ILE A 168 3.67 -17.52 -2.78
CA ILE A 168 4.55 -16.34 -2.73
C ILE A 168 4.19 -15.44 -1.53
N VAL A 169 2.90 -15.16 -1.35
CA VAL A 169 2.41 -14.34 -0.23
C VAL A 169 2.74 -15.00 1.13
N ALA A 170 2.61 -16.32 1.24
CA ALA A 170 2.96 -17.04 2.47
C ALA A 170 4.47 -16.96 2.78
N ILE A 171 5.33 -17.15 1.77
CA ILE A 171 6.78 -17.04 1.93
C ILE A 171 7.18 -15.62 2.36
N LEU A 172 6.63 -14.60 1.69
CA LEU A 172 6.88 -13.21 2.05
C LEU A 172 6.34 -12.87 3.45
N GLY A 173 5.18 -13.41 3.81
CA GLY A 173 4.60 -13.24 5.16
C GLY A 173 5.52 -13.76 6.26
N ILE A 174 6.12 -14.95 6.06
CA ILE A 174 7.10 -15.53 7.01
C ILE A 174 8.37 -14.67 7.07
N ALA A 175 8.88 -14.22 5.92
CA ALA A 175 10.08 -13.39 5.86
C ALA A 175 9.91 -12.04 6.60
N PHE A 176 8.70 -11.49 6.63
CA PHE A 176 8.39 -10.20 7.25
C PHE A 176 7.67 -10.31 8.61
N GLU A 177 7.61 -11.48 9.24
CA GLU A 177 6.81 -11.72 10.46
C GLU A 177 7.21 -10.82 11.66
N ARG A 178 8.49 -10.44 11.73
CA ARG A 178 9.04 -9.63 12.83
C ARG A 178 8.89 -8.13 12.61
N GLN A 179 8.45 -7.72 11.43
CA GLN A 179 8.31 -6.31 11.09
C GLN A 179 7.00 -5.73 11.62
N ASN A 180 7.03 -4.43 11.94
CA ASN A 180 5.81 -3.73 12.34
C ASN A 180 4.83 -3.68 11.17
N ILE A 181 3.58 -4.14 11.38
CA ILE A 181 2.57 -4.19 10.32
C ILE A 181 2.27 -2.78 9.78
N ALA A 182 2.24 -1.76 10.64
CA ALA A 182 2.04 -0.38 10.22
C ALA A 182 3.15 0.13 9.29
N TYR A 183 4.37 -0.35 9.51
CA TYR A 183 5.50 -0.03 8.65
C TYR A 183 5.38 -0.71 7.28
N LEU A 184 5.06 -2.01 7.23
CA LEU A 184 4.86 -2.76 5.98
C LEU A 184 3.73 -2.19 5.12
N VAL A 185 2.61 -1.79 5.74
CA VAL A 185 1.49 -1.13 5.04
C VAL A 185 1.95 0.20 4.45
N SER A 186 2.74 0.97 5.19
CA SER A 186 3.27 2.26 4.73
C SER A 186 4.18 2.11 3.50
N LEU A 187 5.04 1.08 3.46
CA LEU A 187 5.86 0.77 2.30
C LEU A 187 5.02 0.36 1.08
N THR A 188 4.00 -0.49 1.29
CA THR A 188 3.13 -0.95 0.22
C THR A 188 2.35 0.22 -0.41
N LEU A 189 1.84 1.13 0.42
CA LEU A 189 1.16 2.35 -0.04
C LEU A 189 2.13 3.31 -0.74
N ALA A 190 3.38 3.41 -0.30
CA ALA A 190 4.40 4.20 -0.98
C ALA A 190 4.70 3.69 -2.40
N ILE A 191 4.74 2.36 -2.60
CA ILE A 191 4.91 1.75 -3.92
C ILE A 191 3.71 2.07 -4.82
N GLY A 192 2.49 1.92 -4.28
CA GLY A 192 1.26 2.26 -4.99
C GLY A 192 1.19 3.75 -5.38
N ALA A 193 1.57 4.64 -4.46
CA ALA A 193 1.68 6.07 -4.71
C ALA A 193 2.65 6.35 -5.85
N SER A 194 3.83 5.73 -5.85
CA SER A 194 4.89 6.00 -6.82
C SER A 194 4.49 5.62 -8.25
N THR A 195 3.71 4.56 -8.40
CA THR A 195 3.33 4.05 -9.73
C THR A 195 2.08 4.76 -10.27
N ASN A 196 1.07 4.95 -9.43
CA ASN A 196 -0.26 5.36 -9.91
C ASN A 196 -0.53 6.86 -9.75
N PHE A 197 -0.02 7.50 -8.70
CA PHE A 197 -0.33 8.90 -8.45
C PHE A 197 0.21 9.85 -9.54
N PRO A 198 1.48 9.74 -9.99
CA PRO A 198 1.98 10.56 -11.09
C PRO A 198 1.17 10.37 -12.38
N LEU A 199 0.78 9.12 -12.67
CA LEU A 199 -0.01 8.79 -13.85
C LEU A 199 -1.37 9.49 -13.81
N LEU A 200 -2.07 9.43 -12.69
CA LEU A 200 -3.38 10.06 -12.51
C LEU A 200 -3.32 11.59 -12.58
N ILE A 201 -2.31 12.21 -11.96
CA ILE A 201 -2.15 13.67 -12.01
C ILE A 201 -1.86 14.12 -13.43
N LEU A 202 -0.91 13.47 -14.12
CA LEU A 202 -0.59 13.84 -15.49
C LEU A 202 -1.75 13.56 -16.44
N SER A 203 -2.53 12.48 -16.23
CA SER A 203 -3.69 12.17 -17.06
C SER A 203 -4.88 13.10 -16.83
N MET A 204 -4.93 13.85 -15.73
CA MET A 204 -6.00 14.83 -15.46
C MET A 204 -5.62 16.26 -15.80
N TYR A 205 -4.35 16.63 -15.60
CA TYR A 205 -3.91 18.02 -15.66
C TYR A 205 -2.96 18.33 -16.82
N TRP A 206 -2.41 17.33 -17.51
CA TRP A 206 -1.39 17.56 -18.52
C TRP A 206 -1.70 16.90 -19.86
N ARG A 207 -2.03 17.75 -20.84
CA ARG A 207 -2.34 17.37 -22.23
C ARG A 207 -1.23 16.59 -22.95
N GLY A 208 0.00 16.60 -22.43
CA GLY A 208 1.19 16.03 -23.07
C GLY A 208 1.47 14.56 -22.75
N LEU A 209 0.70 13.92 -21.87
CA LEU A 209 0.93 12.54 -21.44
C LEU A 209 0.77 11.57 -22.62
N THR A 210 1.78 10.73 -22.87
CA THR A 210 1.71 9.68 -23.88
C THR A 210 1.65 8.30 -23.24
N THR A 211 1.08 7.32 -23.95
CA THR A 211 1.03 5.93 -23.48
C THR A 211 2.41 5.38 -23.14
N LYS A 212 3.45 5.71 -23.92
CA LYS A 212 4.84 5.27 -23.64
C LYS A 212 5.42 5.96 -22.41
N GLY A 213 5.13 7.25 -22.20
CA GLY A 213 5.55 7.97 -21.00
C GLY A 213 4.88 7.44 -19.73
N ALA A 214 3.59 7.13 -19.80
CA ALA A 214 2.84 6.52 -18.71
C ALA A 214 3.40 5.13 -18.34
N VAL A 215 3.67 4.26 -19.32
CA VAL A 215 4.25 2.94 -19.08
C VAL A 215 5.69 3.04 -18.55
N ALA A 216 6.53 3.87 -19.17
CA ALA A 216 7.93 4.02 -18.75
C ALA A 216 8.06 4.59 -17.35
N GLY A 217 7.33 5.67 -17.02
CA GLY A 217 7.37 6.24 -15.67
C GLY A 217 6.69 5.34 -14.63
N GLY A 218 5.68 4.54 -15.02
CA GLY A 218 5.07 3.54 -14.15
C GLY A 218 6.05 2.42 -13.79
N ILE A 219 6.75 1.86 -14.78
CA ILE A 219 7.79 0.84 -14.57
C ILE A 219 8.95 1.41 -13.75
N VAL A 220 9.44 2.60 -14.09
CA VAL A 220 10.54 3.22 -13.35
C VAL A 220 10.13 3.54 -11.91
N GLY A 221 8.91 4.03 -11.69
CA GLY A 221 8.35 4.25 -10.35
C GLY A 221 8.23 2.98 -9.53
N LEU A 222 7.75 1.89 -10.14
CA LEU A 222 7.65 0.58 -9.49
C LEU A 222 9.05 0.02 -9.14
N VAL A 223 9.96 0.02 -10.11
CA VAL A 223 11.32 -0.52 -9.94
C VAL A 223 12.09 0.29 -8.91
N THR A 224 12.03 1.62 -8.96
CA THR A 224 12.70 2.46 -7.95
C THR A 224 12.09 2.29 -6.57
N ALA A 225 10.76 2.19 -6.45
CA ALA A 225 10.13 1.95 -5.15
C ALA A 225 10.51 0.59 -4.56
N ILE A 226 10.56 -0.47 -5.38
CA ILE A 226 11.00 -1.81 -4.96
C ILE A 226 12.50 -1.80 -4.62
N MET A 227 13.35 -1.19 -5.44
CA MET A 227 14.79 -1.09 -5.15
C MET A 227 15.04 -0.36 -3.85
N LEU A 228 14.40 0.79 -3.62
CA LEU A 228 14.54 1.55 -2.39
C LEU A 228 13.94 0.83 -1.17
N MET A 229 12.90 0.00 -1.37
CA MET A 229 12.39 -0.89 -0.34
C MET A 229 13.41 -1.98 0.03
N VAL A 230 14.01 -2.64 -0.96
CA VAL A 230 15.00 -3.71 -0.76
C VAL A 230 16.30 -3.17 -0.14
N LEU A 231 16.73 -1.97 -0.54
CA LEU A 231 17.91 -1.28 0.01
C LEU A 231 17.64 -0.55 1.34
N GLY A 232 16.38 -0.52 1.77
CA GLY A 232 15.95 0.08 3.02
C GLY A 232 16.23 -0.82 4.22
N PRO A 233 16.21 -0.27 5.45
CA PRO A 233 16.59 -0.99 6.66
C PRO A 233 15.75 -2.26 6.89
N ALA A 234 14.46 -2.26 6.57
CA ALA A 234 13.60 -3.39 6.86
C ALA A 234 13.84 -4.65 6.01
N VAL A 235 14.42 -4.52 4.81
CA VAL A 235 14.77 -5.67 3.97
C VAL A 235 16.28 -5.91 4.02
N TRP A 236 17.08 -4.87 3.87
CA TRP A 236 18.53 -4.97 3.80
C TRP A 236 19.19 -5.35 5.12
N VAL A 237 18.73 -4.74 6.23
CA VAL A 237 19.32 -4.98 7.56
C VAL A 237 18.57 -6.12 8.24
N ASP A 238 17.23 -6.06 8.27
CA ASP A 238 16.46 -6.98 9.10
C ASP A 238 16.14 -8.33 8.43
N VAL A 239 16.04 -8.41 7.10
CA VAL A 239 15.78 -9.67 6.38
C VAL A 239 17.08 -10.28 5.84
N PHE A 240 17.97 -9.46 5.28
CA PHE A 240 19.26 -9.92 4.74
C PHE A 240 20.41 -9.96 5.77
N GLY A 241 20.27 -9.31 6.93
CA GLY A 241 21.27 -9.37 8.01
C GLY A 241 22.53 -8.53 7.80
N ASN A 242 22.51 -7.51 6.94
CA ASN A 242 23.67 -6.63 6.70
C ASN A 242 23.80 -5.49 7.72
N ASP A 243 25.04 -5.11 8.07
CA ASP A 243 25.34 -4.18 9.17
C ASP A 243 24.93 -2.72 8.96
N GLN A 244 24.78 -2.24 7.71
CA GLN A 244 24.36 -0.85 7.44
C GLN A 244 23.37 -0.75 6.28
N PRO A 245 22.28 0.04 6.44
CA PRO A 245 21.38 0.33 5.34
C PRO A 245 22.06 1.26 4.34
N ILE A 246 22.13 0.84 3.07
CA ILE A 246 22.64 1.67 1.97
C ILE A 246 21.75 2.92 1.79
N PHE A 247 20.46 2.81 2.13
CA PHE A 247 19.53 3.94 2.19
C PHE A 247 18.97 4.13 3.62
N PRO A 248 19.38 5.18 4.36
CA PRO A 248 19.02 5.37 5.77
C PRO A 248 17.59 5.90 6.01
N GLN A 249 16.83 6.20 4.96
CA GLN A 249 15.45 6.71 5.08
C GLN A 249 14.46 5.54 5.07
N ALA A 250 13.72 5.40 6.17
CA ALA A 250 12.72 4.34 6.35
C ALA A 250 11.54 4.43 5.36
N TYR A 251 11.33 5.59 4.72
CA TYR A 251 10.22 5.81 3.78
C TYR A 251 10.73 6.49 2.50
N PRO A 252 10.88 5.75 1.38
CA PRO A 252 11.39 6.29 0.13
C PRO A 252 10.33 7.01 -0.72
N ALA A 253 9.08 7.09 -0.25
CA ALA A 253 7.92 7.54 -1.01
C ALA A 253 8.14 8.89 -1.72
N LEU A 254 8.79 9.85 -1.07
CA LEU A 254 9.07 11.15 -1.68
C LEU A 254 9.97 11.02 -2.91
N TYR A 255 11.04 10.25 -2.82
CA TYR A 255 12.02 10.07 -3.89
C TYR A 255 11.47 9.23 -5.04
N SER A 256 10.79 8.14 -4.74
CA SER A 256 10.21 7.25 -5.76
C SER A 256 9.06 7.93 -6.52
N VAL A 257 8.19 8.68 -5.83
CA VAL A 257 7.12 9.46 -6.48
C VAL A 257 7.71 10.57 -7.37
N THR A 258 8.71 11.30 -6.88
CA THR A 258 9.34 12.37 -7.69
C THR A 258 10.08 11.79 -8.91
N LEU A 259 10.82 10.69 -8.76
CA LEU A 259 11.49 10.03 -9.89
C LEU A 259 10.49 9.48 -10.91
N ALA A 260 9.41 8.86 -10.45
CA ALA A 260 8.34 8.39 -11.32
C ALA A 260 7.72 9.55 -12.10
N PHE A 261 7.41 10.66 -11.44
CA PHE A 261 6.85 11.86 -12.08
C PHE A 261 7.79 12.48 -13.11
N ILE A 262 9.07 12.66 -12.77
CA ILE A 262 10.08 13.21 -13.69
C ILE A 262 10.24 12.29 -14.91
N THR A 263 10.30 10.97 -14.70
CA THR A 263 10.49 10.02 -15.79
C THR A 263 9.26 9.99 -16.71
N MET A 264 8.06 9.96 -16.13
CA MET A 264 6.80 10.07 -16.89
C MET A 264 6.76 11.37 -17.70
N TRP A 265 7.18 12.48 -17.10
CA TRP A 265 7.21 13.79 -17.75
C TRP A 265 8.19 13.81 -18.92
N VAL A 266 9.46 13.45 -18.68
CA VAL A 266 10.54 13.48 -19.66
C VAL A 266 10.25 12.56 -20.85
N VAL A 267 9.82 11.32 -20.60
CA VAL A 267 9.49 10.39 -21.69
C VAL A 267 8.27 10.85 -22.48
N SER A 268 7.26 11.43 -21.82
CA SER A 268 6.08 11.98 -22.52
C SER A 268 6.39 13.20 -23.38
N VAL A 269 7.35 14.05 -22.97
CA VAL A 269 7.81 15.19 -23.80
C VAL A 269 8.63 14.69 -25.00
N MET A 270 9.50 13.70 -24.78
CA MET A 270 10.37 13.16 -25.84
C MET A 270 9.66 12.22 -26.80
N ASP A 271 8.48 11.72 -26.45
CA ASP A 271 7.71 10.84 -27.31
C ASP A 271 7.03 11.62 -28.45
N SER A 272 7.48 11.34 -29.66
CA SER A 272 6.96 11.87 -30.93
C SER A 272 6.25 10.79 -31.76
N SER A 273 5.82 9.68 -31.15
CA SER A 273 5.15 8.59 -31.86
C SER A 273 3.71 8.94 -32.28
N GLU A 274 3.21 8.30 -33.34
CA GLU A 274 1.83 8.50 -33.84
C GLU A 274 0.76 8.25 -32.76
N GLN A 275 1.00 7.27 -31.89
CA GLN A 275 0.15 6.98 -30.74
C GLN A 275 0.14 8.15 -29.74
N GLY A 276 1.30 8.77 -29.48
CA GLY A 276 1.41 9.95 -28.63
C GLY A 276 0.72 11.19 -29.19
N VAL A 277 0.61 11.31 -30.52
CA VAL A 277 -0.19 12.37 -31.16
C VAL A 277 -1.70 12.10 -31.00
N GLN A 278 -2.13 10.84 -31.15
CA GLN A 278 -3.52 10.45 -30.87
C GLN A 278 -3.90 10.65 -29.39
N ASP A 279 -3.02 10.29 -28.46
CA ASP A 279 -3.25 10.46 -27.02
C ASP A 279 -3.45 11.95 -26.65
N ARG A 280 -2.59 12.82 -27.21
CA ARG A 280 -2.69 14.28 -27.03
C ARG A 280 -3.98 14.86 -27.62
N ASN A 281 -4.44 14.33 -28.75
CA ASN A 281 -5.69 14.75 -29.39
C ASN A 281 -6.93 14.26 -28.62
N ASN A 282 -6.90 13.03 -28.09
CA ASN A 282 -7.99 12.48 -27.27
C ASN A 282 -8.19 13.27 -25.98
N PHE A 283 -7.11 13.82 -25.40
CA PHE A 283 -7.18 14.70 -24.24
C PHE A 283 -7.94 16.00 -24.53
N GLN A 284 -7.76 16.61 -25.71
CA GLN A 284 -8.49 17.83 -26.10
C GLN A 284 -10.00 17.58 -26.21
N VAL A 285 -10.41 16.43 -26.73
CA VAL A 285 -11.83 16.06 -26.84
C VAL A 285 -12.50 15.90 -25.46
N MET A 286 -11.76 15.45 -24.44
CA MET A 286 -12.25 15.34 -23.07
C MET A 286 -12.41 16.69 -22.36
N GLU A 287 -11.67 17.72 -22.78
CA GLU A 287 -11.73 19.05 -22.17
C GLU A 287 -12.85 19.91 -22.75
N ASP A 288 -13.26 19.62 -23.98
CA ASP A 288 -14.33 20.30 -24.71
C ASP A 288 -15.74 19.68 -24.49
N SER A 289 -15.85 18.58 -23.73
CA SER A 289 -17.11 17.86 -23.41
C SER A 289 -17.58 18.06 -21.97
#